data_AF-A0A2V9IGB4-F1
#
_entry.id   AF-A0A2V9IGB4-F1
#
_cell.length_a   1.000
_cell.length_b   1.000
_cell.length_c   1.000
_cell.angle_alpha   90.00
_cell.angle_beta   90.00
_cell.angle_gamma   90.00
#
_symmetry.space_group_name_H-M   'P 1'
#
loop_
_entity.id
_entity.type
_entity.pdbx_description
1 polymer ?
#
loop_
_entity_poly.entity_id
_entity_poly.type
_entity_poly.pdbx_seq_one_letter_code
_entity_poly.pdbx_strand_id
1 'polypeptide(L)'
;SAVESLSDTVLANLEKGHTRADVYEALRVVRGAGIVLRPSLLAFTPWTTLDDYIEMLEFVESEGLTECIDLIQYAVRLLIPPGSALLSRSAIHPYLGALAPETLSYSWRHPDARMDALHERVTVLVGQSVAEGAEDYLTFLRIKELALAVRDDRPAARVAQAPQAFSRKAPRLTEPWFC
;
A
#
# COMPACT_ATOMS: atom_id res chain seq x y z
N SER A 1 -15.93 2.00 5.94
CA SER A 1 -14.51 2.23 6.27
C SER A 1 -13.66 1.68 5.14
N ALA A 2 -12.60 2.38 4.73
CA ALA A 2 -11.56 1.82 3.85
C ALA A 2 -10.67 0.83 4.62
N VAL A 3 -10.07 -0.15 3.93
CA VAL A 3 -9.23 -1.18 4.57
C VAL A 3 -7.96 -0.57 5.18
N GLU A 4 -7.23 0.25 4.41
CA GLU A 4 -5.96 0.93 4.76
C GLU A 4 -4.78 0.01 5.09
N SER A 5 -4.95 -0.94 6.02
CA SER A 5 -3.89 -1.81 6.51
C SER A 5 -4.47 -3.11 7.06
N LEU A 6 -3.63 -4.12 7.22
CA LEU A 6 -3.93 -5.34 7.99
C LEU A 6 -3.22 -5.35 9.34
N SER A 7 -2.38 -4.36 9.62
CA SER A 7 -1.70 -4.24 10.91
C SER A 7 -2.65 -3.58 11.92
N ASP A 8 -3.09 -4.33 12.94
CA ASP A 8 -3.98 -3.81 13.98
C ASP A 8 -3.35 -2.60 14.70
N THR A 9 -2.02 -2.53 14.79
CA THR A 9 -1.28 -1.37 15.30
C THR A 9 -1.50 -0.13 14.43
N VAL A 10 -1.36 -0.27 13.10
CA VAL A 10 -1.60 0.82 12.15
C VAL A 10 -3.07 1.24 12.20
N LEU A 11 -4.00 0.27 12.19
CA LEU A 11 -5.45 0.54 12.24
C LEU A 11 -5.86 1.28 13.51
N ALA A 12 -5.26 0.94 14.65
CA ALA A 12 -5.49 1.62 15.92
C ALA A 12 -4.95 3.06 15.89
N ASN A 13 -3.73 3.28 15.36
CA ASN A 13 -3.15 4.62 15.23
C ASN A 13 -3.93 5.52 14.26
N LEU A 14 -4.56 4.93 13.25
CA LEU A 14 -5.44 5.62 12.29
C LEU A 14 -6.90 5.73 12.75
N GLU A 15 -7.27 5.15 13.90
CA GLU A 15 -8.63 5.09 14.43
C GLU A 15 -9.69 4.59 13.43
N LYS A 16 -9.37 3.54 12.67
CA LYS A 16 -10.28 3.05 11.63
C LYS A 16 -11.55 2.40 12.16
N GLY A 17 -11.54 1.97 13.43
CA GLY A 17 -12.69 1.33 14.07
C GLY A 17 -12.95 -0.11 13.60
N HIS A 18 -12.00 -0.71 12.87
CA HIS A 18 -12.01 -2.11 12.44
C HIS A 18 -10.62 -2.72 12.65
N THR A 19 -10.59 -4.05 12.69
CA THR A 19 -9.38 -4.88 12.83
C THR A 19 -9.11 -5.66 11.55
N ARG A 20 -7.96 -6.32 11.49
CA ARG A 20 -7.65 -7.29 10.43
C ARG A 20 -8.75 -8.35 10.28
N ALA A 21 -9.29 -8.87 11.38
CA ALA A 21 -10.33 -9.90 11.36
C ALA A 21 -11.61 -9.41 10.66
N ASP A 22 -11.97 -8.14 10.87
CA ASP A 22 -13.13 -7.52 10.23
C ASP A 22 -12.95 -7.39 8.71
N VAL A 23 -11.71 -7.22 8.22
CA VAL A 23 -11.41 -7.18 6.79
C VAL A 23 -11.69 -8.53 6.13
N TYR A 24 -11.23 -9.62 6.75
CA TYR A 24 -11.52 -10.98 6.26
C TYR A 24 -13.03 -11.29 6.27
N GLU A 25 -13.71 -10.89 7.34
CA GLU A 25 -15.17 -11.09 7.45
C GLU A 25 -15.93 -10.28 6.40
N ALA A 26 -15.56 -9.02 6.18
CA ALA A 26 -16.15 -8.18 5.13
C ALA A 26 -15.96 -8.81 3.74
N LEU A 27 -14.75 -9.31 3.46
CA LEU A 27 -14.44 -9.97 2.19
C LEU A 27 -15.26 -11.26 1.99
N ARG A 28 -15.46 -12.05 3.06
CA ARG A 28 -16.31 -13.23 3.04
C ARG A 28 -17.77 -12.87 2.74
N VAL A 29 -18.30 -11.85 3.41
CA VAL A 29 -19.70 -11.41 3.25
C VAL A 29 -19.96 -10.90 1.83
N VAL A 30 -19.13 -10.00 1.31
CA VAL A 30 -19.32 -9.43 -0.03
C VAL A 30 -19.18 -10.48 -1.14
N ARG A 31 -18.23 -11.42 -1.01
CA ARG A 31 -18.11 -12.56 -1.94
C ARG A 31 -19.34 -13.46 -1.91
N GLY A 32 -19.88 -13.74 -0.72
CA GLY A 32 -21.13 -14.49 -0.58
C GLY A 32 -22.32 -13.83 -1.28
N ALA A 33 -22.28 -12.50 -1.41
CA ALA A 33 -23.27 -11.71 -2.15
C ALA A 33 -22.93 -11.48 -3.63
N GLY A 34 -21.83 -12.02 -4.15
CA GLY A 34 -21.37 -11.78 -5.52
C GLY A 34 -20.86 -10.36 -5.79
N ILE A 35 -20.50 -9.62 -4.73
CA ILE A 35 -19.99 -8.25 -4.80
C ILE A 35 -18.45 -8.30 -4.78
N VAL A 36 -17.83 -7.63 -5.75
CA VAL A 36 -16.37 -7.48 -5.82
C VAL A 36 -15.95 -6.33 -4.89
N LEU A 37 -15.11 -6.64 -3.91
CA LEU A 37 -14.49 -5.64 -3.05
C LEU A 37 -13.22 -5.09 -3.71
N ARG A 38 -13.11 -3.77 -3.83
CA ARG A 38 -11.90 -3.06 -4.29
C ARG A 38 -11.32 -2.27 -3.11
N PRO A 39 -10.49 -2.88 -2.25
CA PRO A 39 -9.99 -2.20 -1.06
C PRO A 39 -8.96 -1.14 -1.43
N SER A 40 -9.05 0.02 -0.77
CA SER A 40 -7.96 1.00 -0.74
C SER A 40 -7.01 0.71 0.41
N LEU A 41 -5.73 1.01 0.19
CA LEU A 41 -4.62 0.73 1.09
C LEU A 41 -3.81 2.00 1.36
N LEU A 42 -3.23 2.05 2.54
CA LEU A 42 -2.25 3.02 2.97
C LEU A 42 -0.96 2.27 3.33
N ALA A 43 -0.26 1.85 2.29
CA ALA A 43 0.82 0.88 2.40
C ALA A 43 2.01 1.40 3.23
N PHE A 44 2.28 2.72 3.21
CA PHE A 44 3.39 3.30 3.95
C PHE A 44 2.91 4.29 5.01
N THR A 45 3.07 3.90 6.27
CA THR A 45 2.87 4.76 7.46
C THR A 45 4.14 4.73 8.31
N PRO A 46 4.32 5.65 9.27
CA PRO A 46 5.44 5.58 10.23
C PRO A 46 5.46 4.33 11.10
N TRP A 47 4.35 3.57 11.12
CA TRP A 47 4.17 2.39 11.94
C TRP A 47 4.18 1.09 11.14
N THR A 48 4.12 1.14 9.81
CA THR A 48 4.09 -0.06 8.96
C THR A 48 5.47 -0.70 8.92
N THR A 49 5.60 -1.89 9.48
CA THR A 49 6.85 -2.64 9.39
C THR A 49 7.02 -3.31 8.03
N LEU A 50 8.24 -3.77 7.73
CA LEU A 50 8.49 -4.57 6.52
C LEU A 50 7.65 -5.85 6.51
N ASP A 51 7.47 -6.49 7.66
CA ASP A 51 6.67 -7.70 7.79
C ASP A 51 5.19 -7.40 7.55
N ASP A 52 4.65 -6.28 8.08
CA ASP A 52 3.27 -5.85 7.78
C ASP A 52 3.06 -5.63 6.27
N TYR A 53 4.03 -5.01 5.59
CA TYR A 53 3.95 -4.77 4.14
C TYR A 53 3.98 -6.09 3.35
N ILE A 54 4.81 -7.05 3.75
CA ILE A 54 4.86 -8.38 3.12
C ILE A 54 3.57 -9.16 3.39
N GLU A 55 3.07 -9.15 4.62
CA GLU A 55 1.80 -9.80 5.00
C GLU A 55 0.63 -9.22 4.19
N MET A 56 0.60 -7.89 3.99
CA MET A 56 -0.38 -7.25 3.10
C MET A 56 -0.32 -7.80 1.67
N LEU A 57 0.88 -7.98 1.10
CA LEU A 57 1.02 -8.56 -0.24
C LEU A 57 0.58 -10.03 -0.26
N GLU A 58 0.94 -10.82 0.75
CA GLU A 58 0.52 -12.22 0.87
C GLU A 58 -1.00 -12.36 1.01
N PHE A 59 -1.64 -11.47 1.78
CA PHE A 59 -3.10 -11.38 1.85
C PHE A 59 -3.70 -11.08 0.48
N VAL A 60 -3.22 -10.05 -0.23
CA VAL A 60 -3.73 -9.67 -1.54
C VAL A 60 -3.64 -10.83 -2.53
N GLU A 61 -2.52 -11.56 -2.53
CA GLU A 61 -2.33 -12.72 -3.41
C GLU A 61 -3.23 -13.90 -3.01
N SER A 62 -3.23 -14.28 -1.73
CA SER A 62 -4.01 -15.43 -1.22
C SER A 62 -5.52 -15.22 -1.36
N GLU A 63 -5.98 -13.97 -1.30
CA GLU A 63 -7.36 -13.58 -1.51
C GLU A 63 -7.68 -13.20 -2.96
N GLY A 64 -6.75 -13.38 -3.91
CA GLY A 64 -6.99 -13.10 -5.33
C GLY A 64 -7.42 -11.65 -5.62
N LEU A 65 -6.91 -10.70 -4.84
CA LEU A 65 -7.26 -9.28 -4.91
C LEU A 65 -6.34 -8.47 -5.84
N THR A 66 -5.34 -9.10 -6.47
CA THR A 66 -4.36 -8.42 -7.33
C THR A 66 -5.00 -7.61 -8.46
N GLU A 67 -6.11 -8.08 -9.02
CA GLU A 67 -6.88 -7.38 -10.07
C GLU A 67 -7.93 -6.40 -9.51
N CYS A 68 -8.20 -6.47 -8.20
CA CYS A 68 -9.18 -5.64 -7.49
C CYS A 68 -8.56 -4.38 -6.89
N ILE A 69 -7.22 -4.34 -6.78
CA ILE A 69 -6.47 -3.25 -6.16
C ILE A 69 -5.63 -2.56 -7.23
N ASP A 70 -5.78 -1.25 -7.34
CA ASP A 70 -5.01 -0.46 -8.29
C ASP A 70 -3.55 -0.35 -7.83
N LEU A 71 -2.60 -0.42 -8.77
CA LEU A 71 -1.16 -0.48 -8.48
C LEU A 71 -0.66 0.67 -7.58
N ILE A 72 -1.28 1.84 -7.70
CA ILE A 72 -0.94 3.00 -6.87
C ILE A 72 -1.13 2.72 -5.38
N GLN A 73 -2.09 1.88 -4.99
CA GLN A 73 -2.41 1.55 -3.59
C GLN A 73 -1.22 0.92 -2.87
N TYR A 74 -0.35 0.18 -3.58
CA TYR A 74 0.88 -0.39 -3.01
C TYR A 74 1.97 0.66 -2.74
N ALA A 75 1.84 1.86 -3.30
CA ALA A 75 2.78 2.97 -3.12
C ALA A 75 2.22 4.10 -2.25
N VAL A 76 0.93 4.07 -1.87
CA VAL A 76 0.32 5.17 -1.10
C VAL A 76 1.03 5.32 0.25
N ARG A 77 1.45 6.56 0.52
CA ARG A 77 2.12 6.97 1.75
C ARG A 77 1.27 7.98 2.51
N LEU A 78 1.24 7.85 3.83
CA LEU A 78 0.50 8.74 4.71
C LEU A 78 0.92 10.20 4.55
N LEU A 79 -0.04 11.05 4.22
CA LEU A 79 0.09 12.51 4.25
C LEU A 79 -0.53 13.05 5.54
N ILE A 80 0.13 14.02 6.15
CA ILE A 80 -0.32 14.65 7.40
C ILE A 80 -0.47 16.14 7.12
N PRO A 81 -1.62 16.60 6.59
CA PRO A 81 -1.83 18.02 6.35
C PRO A 81 -2.02 18.80 7.66
N PRO A 82 -1.83 20.14 7.63
CA PRO A 82 -2.30 21.02 8.70
C PRO A 82 -3.77 20.74 9.06
N GLY A 83 -4.06 20.66 10.36
CA GLY A 83 -5.40 20.32 10.87
C GLY A 83 -5.74 18.83 10.87
N SER A 84 -4.83 17.94 10.44
CA SER A 84 -5.03 16.50 10.55
C SER A 84 -5.30 16.09 12.00
N ALA A 85 -6.30 15.22 12.21
CA ALA A 85 -6.61 14.65 13.52
C ALA A 85 -5.41 13.90 14.13
N LEU A 86 -4.53 13.35 13.28
CA LEU A 86 -3.31 12.67 13.72
C LEU A 86 -2.38 13.59 14.52
N LEU A 87 -2.38 14.90 14.27
CA LEU A 87 -1.51 15.85 14.99
C LEU A 87 -1.82 15.90 16.50
N SER A 88 -3.05 15.55 16.90
CA SER A 88 -3.45 15.46 18.31
C SER A 88 -2.96 14.17 19.01
N ARG A 89 -2.40 13.22 18.25
CA ARG A 89 -2.03 11.88 18.74
C ARG A 89 -0.56 11.84 19.13
N SER A 90 -0.26 11.37 20.34
CA SER A 90 1.13 11.17 20.78
C SER A 90 1.89 10.17 19.91
N ALA A 91 1.19 9.21 19.30
CA ALA A 91 1.78 8.16 18.47
C ALA A 91 2.47 8.68 17.19
N ILE A 92 2.10 9.86 16.67
CA ILE A 92 2.73 10.42 15.46
C ILE A 92 3.92 11.33 15.78
N HIS A 93 3.95 11.92 16.98
CA HIS A 93 4.93 12.95 17.34
C HIS A 93 6.39 12.52 17.21
N PRO A 94 6.79 11.27 17.51
CA PRO A 94 8.19 10.84 17.35
C PRO A 94 8.70 10.88 15.90
N TYR A 95 7.80 10.83 14.93
CA TYR A 95 8.13 10.75 13.50
C TYR A 95 7.94 12.08 12.76
N LEU A 96 7.21 13.02 13.37
CA LEU A 96 6.80 14.26 12.73
C LEU A 96 8.00 15.19 12.49
N GLY A 97 8.14 15.64 11.26
CA GLY A 97 9.12 16.62 10.83
C GLY A 97 8.49 17.99 10.54
N ALA A 98 9.22 18.83 9.81
CA ALA A 98 8.74 20.15 9.42
C ALA A 98 7.58 20.07 8.41
N LEU A 99 6.72 21.08 8.42
CA LEU A 99 5.74 21.32 7.37
C LEU A 99 6.47 21.65 6.07
N ALA A 100 6.26 20.84 5.04
CA ALA A 100 6.79 21.02 3.70
C ALA A 100 5.83 21.92 2.89
N PRO A 101 6.24 23.15 2.50
CA PRO A 101 5.37 24.08 1.77
C PRO A 101 4.87 23.53 0.43
N GLU A 102 5.70 22.74 -0.26
CA GLU A 102 5.40 22.19 -1.58
C GLU A 102 4.31 21.12 -1.58
N THR A 103 4.17 20.35 -0.49
CA THR A 103 3.14 19.30 -0.35
C THR A 103 2.01 19.71 0.57
N LEU A 104 2.12 20.88 1.23
CA LEU A 104 1.23 21.33 2.30
C LEU A 104 1.00 20.23 3.35
N SER A 105 2.06 19.48 3.66
CA SER A 105 2.02 18.31 4.54
C SER A 105 3.22 18.30 5.48
N TYR A 106 3.03 17.85 6.72
CA TYR A 106 4.15 17.58 7.63
C TYR A 106 4.94 16.39 7.10
N SER A 107 6.26 16.60 6.97
CA SER A 107 7.19 15.52 6.65
C SER A 107 7.23 14.50 7.80
N TRP A 108 7.62 13.28 7.48
CA TRP A 108 7.96 12.26 8.46
C TRP A 108 8.92 11.25 7.84
N ARG A 109 9.74 10.63 8.68
CA ARG A 109 10.66 9.56 8.27
C ARG A 109 10.28 8.27 8.96
N HIS A 110 10.43 7.18 8.24
CA HIS A 110 10.21 5.87 8.84
C HIS A 110 11.36 5.56 9.81
N PRO A 111 11.10 4.98 11.00
CA PRO A 111 12.16 4.61 11.95
C PRO A 111 13.13 3.57 11.36
N ASP A 112 12.65 2.73 10.46
CA ASP A 112 13.47 1.85 9.61
C ASP A 112 13.67 2.48 8.23
N ALA A 113 14.90 2.93 7.93
CA ALA A 113 15.25 3.56 6.66
C ALA A 113 15.03 2.66 5.43
N ARG A 114 14.98 1.33 5.63
CA ARG A 114 14.69 0.38 4.55
C ARG A 114 13.27 0.56 4.00
N MET A 115 12.32 0.98 4.82
CA MET A 115 10.94 1.23 4.40
C MET A 115 10.82 2.49 3.53
N ASP A 116 11.57 3.55 3.84
CA ASP A 116 11.62 4.74 3.00
C ASP A 116 12.26 4.42 1.64
N ALA A 117 13.36 3.66 1.63
CA ALA A 117 13.98 3.18 0.39
C ALA A 117 13.08 2.22 -0.42
N LEU A 118 12.30 1.36 0.26
CA LEU A 118 11.32 0.49 -0.38
C LEU A 118 10.21 1.31 -1.03
N HIS A 119 9.66 2.30 -0.31
CA HIS A 119 8.63 3.20 -0.83
C HIS A 119 9.08 3.90 -2.13
N GLU A 120 10.29 4.45 -2.15
CA GLU A 120 10.85 5.09 -3.35
C GLU A 120 10.91 4.11 -4.53
N ARG A 121 11.43 2.90 -4.30
CA ARG A 121 11.55 1.86 -5.35
C ARG A 121 10.19 1.40 -5.86
N VAL A 122 9.22 1.19 -4.98
CA VAL A 122 7.85 0.78 -5.34
C VAL A 122 7.16 1.90 -6.12
N THR A 123 7.31 3.16 -5.69
CA THR A 123 6.74 4.34 -6.38
C THR A 123 7.27 4.44 -7.82
N VAL A 124 8.58 4.31 -8.00
CA VAL A 124 9.20 4.33 -9.34
C VAL A 124 8.69 3.17 -10.19
N LEU A 125 8.66 1.94 -9.65
CA LEU A 125 8.18 0.75 -10.36
C LEU A 125 6.72 0.91 -10.80
N VAL A 126 5.85 1.37 -9.91
CA VAL A 126 4.42 1.59 -10.21
C VAL A 126 4.27 2.66 -11.28
N GLY A 127 4.97 3.80 -11.16
CA GLY A 127 4.92 4.88 -12.15
C GLY A 127 5.36 4.42 -13.54
N GLN A 128 6.46 3.66 -13.63
CA GLN A 128 6.94 3.07 -14.89
C GLN A 128 5.93 2.07 -15.47
N SER A 129 5.41 1.18 -14.64
CA SER A 129 4.48 0.13 -15.07
C SER A 129 3.17 0.70 -15.62
N VAL A 130 2.66 1.77 -14.98
CA VAL A 130 1.48 2.49 -15.48
C VAL A 130 1.77 3.19 -16.81
N ALA A 131 2.92 3.87 -16.92
CA ALA A 131 3.31 4.55 -18.16
C ALA A 131 3.52 3.60 -19.34
N GLU A 132 4.04 2.39 -19.07
CA GLU A 132 4.28 1.35 -20.07
C GLU A 132 3.05 0.46 -20.36
N GLY A 133 1.96 0.64 -19.61
CA GLY A 133 0.78 -0.23 -19.72
C GLY A 133 1.07 -1.69 -19.37
N ALA A 134 1.99 -1.92 -18.43
CA ALA A 134 2.37 -3.24 -17.97
C ALA A 134 1.18 -3.98 -17.31
N GLU A 135 1.29 -5.29 -17.23
CA GLU A 135 0.29 -6.11 -16.56
C GLU A 135 0.32 -5.89 -15.04
N ASP A 136 -0.86 -5.72 -14.43
CA ASP A 136 -1.01 -5.41 -13.01
C ASP A 136 -0.45 -6.56 -12.14
N TYR A 137 -0.74 -7.82 -12.51
CA TYR A 137 -0.21 -8.99 -11.81
C TYR A 137 1.32 -9.10 -11.88
N LEU A 138 1.93 -8.88 -13.05
CA LEU A 138 3.41 -8.89 -13.16
C LEU A 138 4.05 -7.76 -12.36
N THR A 139 3.41 -6.60 -12.33
CA THR A 139 3.88 -5.47 -11.51
C THR A 139 3.78 -5.80 -10.02
N PHE A 140 2.68 -6.42 -9.59
CA PHE A 140 2.49 -6.90 -8.23
C PHE A 140 3.59 -7.89 -7.82
N LEU A 141 3.91 -8.89 -8.65
CA LEU A 141 5.00 -9.84 -8.36
C LEU A 141 6.34 -9.14 -8.17
N ARG A 142 6.66 -8.16 -9.02
CA ARG A 142 7.88 -7.36 -8.86
C ARG A 142 7.89 -6.56 -7.56
N ILE A 143 6.76 -5.96 -7.17
CA ILE A 143 6.64 -5.27 -5.88
C ILE A 143 6.95 -6.23 -4.73
N LYS A 144 6.41 -7.45 -4.78
CA LYS A 144 6.69 -8.52 -3.81
C LYS A 144 8.16 -8.91 -3.78
N GLU A 145 8.80 -9.07 -4.94
CA GLU A 145 10.25 -9.32 -5.04
C GLU A 145 11.09 -8.20 -4.42
N LEU A 146 10.71 -6.92 -4.63
CA LEU A 146 11.42 -5.78 -4.03
C LEU A 146 11.38 -5.87 -2.49
N ALA A 147 10.22 -6.17 -1.91
CA ALA A 147 10.03 -6.28 -0.46
C ALA A 147 10.79 -7.47 0.12
N LEU A 148 10.71 -8.65 -0.52
CA LEU A 148 11.43 -9.85 -0.10
C LEU A 148 12.95 -9.66 -0.18
N ALA A 149 13.45 -8.97 -1.21
CA ALA A 149 14.88 -8.65 -1.31
C ALA A 149 15.35 -7.76 -0.15
N VAL A 150 14.52 -6.80 0.30
CA VAL A 150 14.84 -5.96 1.48
C VAL A 150 14.86 -6.81 2.76
N ARG A 151 13.97 -7.79 2.90
CA ARG A 151 13.93 -8.69 4.06
C ARG A 151 15.16 -9.60 4.12
N ASP A 152 15.57 -10.14 2.98
CA ASP A 152 16.68 -11.09 2.87
C ASP A 152 18.06 -10.40 2.78
N ASP A 153 18.11 -9.06 2.89
CA ASP A 153 19.31 -8.24 2.67
C ASP A 153 20.01 -8.52 1.32
N ARG A 154 19.20 -8.83 0.29
CA ARG A 154 19.69 -9.12 -1.06
C ARG A 154 19.73 -7.85 -1.91
N PRO A 155 20.74 -7.71 -2.79
CA PRO A 155 20.70 -6.65 -3.78
C PRO A 155 19.44 -6.82 -4.62
N ALA A 156 18.65 -5.75 -4.67
CA ALA A 156 17.49 -5.67 -5.52
C ALA A 156 17.87 -6.07 -6.95
N ALA A 157 17.17 -7.03 -7.54
CA ALA A 157 17.28 -7.23 -8.99
C ALA A 157 16.96 -5.89 -9.66
N ARG A 158 17.81 -5.45 -10.60
CA ARG A 158 17.45 -4.32 -11.48
C ARG A 158 16.09 -4.64 -12.07
N VAL A 159 15.15 -3.69 -11.99
CA VAL A 159 13.81 -3.83 -12.57
C VAL A 159 13.98 -4.21 -14.05
N ALA A 160 13.85 -5.50 -14.35
CA ALA A 160 14.01 -6.02 -15.69
C ALA A 160 12.64 -6.03 -16.35
N GLN A 161 12.54 -5.47 -17.55
CA GLN A 161 11.32 -5.52 -18.38
C GLN A 161 10.93 -6.99 -18.62
N ALA A 162 9.63 -7.30 -18.53
CA ALA A 162 9.10 -8.67 -18.59
C ALA A 162 8.11 -8.76 -19.76
N PRO A 163 7.99 -9.94 -20.40
CA PRO A 163 7.07 -10.14 -21.51
C PRO A 163 5.61 -10.12 -21.02
N GLN A 164 4.72 -9.57 -21.86
CA GLN A 164 3.29 -9.44 -21.58
C GLN A 164 2.62 -10.83 -21.46
N ALA A 165 1.95 -11.08 -20.34
CA ALA A 165 0.89 -12.07 -20.26
C ALA A 165 -0.47 -11.34 -20.14
N PHE A 166 -1.55 -12.05 -20.46
CA PHE A 166 -2.90 -11.48 -20.48
C PHE A 166 -3.73 -12.03 -19.32
N SER A 167 -4.01 -11.18 -18.33
CA SER A 167 -4.99 -11.38 -17.26
C SER A 167 -6.34 -10.71 -17.59
N ARG A 168 -7.44 -11.26 -17.02
CA ARG A 168 -8.80 -10.70 -17.14
C ARG A 168 -9.00 -9.62 -16.06
N LYS A 169 -8.94 -8.36 -16.46
CA LYS A 169 -9.08 -7.18 -15.60
C LYS A 169 -10.49 -7.04 -14.99
N ALA A 170 -10.56 -6.72 -13.70
CA ALA A 170 -11.82 -6.31 -13.07
C ALA A 170 -12.28 -4.93 -13.61
N PRO A 171 -13.59 -4.66 -13.67
CA PRO A 171 -14.10 -3.32 -14.01
C PRO A 171 -13.50 -2.24 -13.11
N ARG A 172 -13.04 -1.12 -13.70
CA ARG A 172 -12.38 -0.02 -12.99
C ARG A 172 -12.65 1.34 -13.64
N LEU A 173 -12.51 2.41 -12.84
CA LEU A 173 -12.54 3.79 -13.33
C LEU A 173 -11.24 4.12 -14.09
N THR A 174 -11.28 5.12 -14.96
CA THR A 174 -10.10 5.64 -15.66
C THR A 174 -9.15 6.42 -14.74
N GLU A 175 -9.67 6.89 -13.60
CA GLU A 175 -8.92 7.66 -12.59
C GLU A 175 -9.02 6.94 -11.23
N PRO A 176 -8.06 6.05 -10.89
CA PRO A 176 -8.13 5.17 -9.72
C PRO A 176 -7.94 5.90 -8.37
N TRP A 177 -7.75 7.22 -8.41
CA TRP A 177 -7.60 8.12 -7.26
C TRP A 177 -8.90 8.80 -6.84
N PHE A 178 -9.93 8.79 -7.69
CA PHE A 178 -11.27 9.18 -7.27
C PHE A 178 -11.93 7.97 -6.58
N CYS A 179 -11.96 8.01 -5.25
CA CYS A 179 -12.92 7.24 -4.46
C CYS A 179 -14.26 7.98 -4.39
#